data_AF-A0A3D2F1I1-F1
#
_entry.id   AF-A0A3D2F1I1-F1
#
_cell.length_a   1.000
_cell.length_b   1.000
_cell.length_c   1.000
_cell.angle_alpha   90.00
_cell.angle_beta   90.00
_cell.angle_gamma   90.00
#
_symmetry.space_group_name_H-M   'P 1'
#
loop_
_entity.id
_entity.type
_entity.pdbx_description
1 polymer ?
#
loop_
_entity_poly.entity_id
_entity_poly.type
_entity_poly.pdbx_seq_one_letter_code
_entity_poly.pdbx_strand_id
1 'polypeptide(L)'
;MSKNFKWLIALIIIIDIILVFPVMLSYQKIGSMLEIKGIAEVFVTLVVEITLLVMTAIIAYLVSRIYKGTPFQRGFYFIAWGVLFYGIGDSHLLVWMYTGVESFPSILGAAGSSIAHAFGVGLGFILVILGLYKLASARRSLSM
;
A
#
# COMPACT_ATOMS: atom_id res chain seq x y z
N MET A 1 0.80 -21.11 15.78
CA MET A 1 1.02 -20.79 14.36
C MET A 1 1.73 -21.96 13.72
N SER A 2 1.15 -22.61 12.69
CA SER A 2 1.70 -23.83 12.11
C SER A 2 3.07 -23.57 11.45
N LYS A 3 3.95 -24.58 11.46
CA LYS A 3 5.33 -24.48 10.93
C LYS A 3 5.34 -24.02 9.46
N ASN A 4 4.36 -24.45 8.68
CA ASN A 4 4.20 -24.10 7.25
C ASN A 4 3.85 -22.62 7.04
N PHE A 5 3.08 -22.02 7.95
CA PHE A 5 2.70 -20.60 7.85
C PHE A 5 3.89 -19.66 8.12
N LYS A 6 4.79 -20.05 9.03
CA LYS A 6 6.05 -19.33 9.28
C LYS A 6 6.93 -19.29 8.03
N TRP A 7 7.07 -20.42 7.34
CA TRP A 7 7.87 -20.52 6.12
C TRP A 7 7.27 -19.77 4.94
N LEU A 8 5.95 -19.76 4.81
CA LEU A 8 5.26 -18.95 3.80
C LEU A 8 5.51 -17.44 4.02
N ILE A 9 5.41 -16.97 5.26
CA ILE A 9 5.71 -15.56 5.60
C ILE A 9 7.18 -15.24 5.30
N ALA A 10 8.12 -16.10 5.70
CA ALA A 10 9.53 -15.90 5.42
C ALA A 10 9.82 -15.86 3.91
N LEU A 11 9.18 -16.73 3.12
CA LEU A 11 9.30 -16.74 1.68
C LEU A 11 8.77 -15.44 1.05
N ILE A 12 7.62 -14.95 1.50
CA ILE A 12 7.05 -13.68 1.02
C ILE A 12 8.01 -12.53 1.32
N ILE A 13 8.56 -12.44 2.54
CA ILE A 13 9.52 -11.40 2.93
C ILE A 13 10.79 -11.48 2.07
N ILE A 14 11.31 -12.67 1.83
CA ILE A 14 12.52 -12.85 1.01
C ILE A 14 12.26 -12.45 -0.44
N ILE A 15 11.12 -12.85 -1.01
CA ILE A 15 10.71 -12.45 -2.36
C ILE A 15 10.58 -10.93 -2.43
N ASP A 16 9.97 -10.30 -1.43
CA ASP A 16 9.86 -8.84 -1.33
C ASP A 16 11.23 -8.19 -1.36
N ILE A 17 12.14 -8.60 -0.46
CA ILE A 17 13.49 -8.03 -0.38
C ILE A 17 14.24 -8.19 -1.71
N ILE A 18 14.17 -9.36 -2.34
CA ILE A 18 14.87 -9.64 -3.60
C ILE A 18 14.27 -8.86 -4.77
N LEU A 19 12.97 -8.62 -4.80
CA LEU A 19 12.33 -7.84 -5.87
C LEU A 19 12.53 -6.33 -5.67
N VAL A 20 12.53 -5.86 -4.42
CA VAL A 20 12.60 -4.45 -4.05
C VAL A 20 14.04 -3.92 -4.13
N PHE A 21 15.01 -4.61 -3.53
CA PHE A 21 16.37 -4.08 -3.37
C PHE A 21 17.09 -3.79 -4.71
N PRO A 22 17.08 -4.67 -5.73
CA PRO A 22 17.76 -4.40 -6.99
C PRO A 22 17.18 -3.21 -7.75
N VAL A 23 15.85 -3.03 -7.65
CA VAL A 23 15.14 -1.89 -8.25
C VAL A 23 15.53 -0.60 -7.53
N MET A 24 15.53 -0.63 -6.20
CA MET A 24 15.97 0.48 -5.36
C MET A 24 17.43 0.85 -5.62
N LEU A 25 18.35 -0.12 -5.72
CA LEU A 25 19.78 0.15 -6.02
C LEU A 25 20.02 0.73 -7.41
N SER A 26 19.04 0.61 -8.32
CA SER A 26 19.14 1.07 -9.71
C SER A 26 18.36 2.37 -9.95
N TYR A 27 17.98 3.11 -8.90
CA TYR A 27 17.06 4.24 -9.00
C TYR A 27 17.51 5.34 -9.98
N GLN A 28 18.82 5.66 -10.02
CA GLN A 28 19.36 6.69 -10.92
C GLN A 28 19.20 6.29 -12.39
N LYS A 29 19.49 5.03 -12.71
CA LYS A 29 19.35 4.50 -14.07
C LYS A 29 17.89 4.50 -14.50
N ILE A 30 16.99 4.01 -13.65
CA ILE A 30 15.55 4.02 -13.92
C ILE A 30 15.04 5.44 -14.11
N GLY A 31 15.45 6.38 -13.24
CA GLY A 31 15.00 7.76 -13.32
C GLY A 31 15.49 8.50 -14.56
N SER A 32 16.72 8.25 -14.98
CA SER A 32 17.25 8.78 -16.24
C SER A 32 16.52 8.21 -17.47
N MET A 33 16.20 6.91 -17.47
CA MET A 33 15.49 6.23 -18.54
C MET A 33 14.03 6.71 -18.67
N LEU A 34 13.39 7.03 -17.56
CA LEU A 34 11.99 7.47 -17.49
C LEU A 34 11.82 9.00 -17.52
N GLU A 35 12.91 9.76 -17.64
CA GLU A 35 12.93 11.23 -17.66
C GLU A 35 12.16 11.89 -16.50
N ILE A 36 12.26 11.30 -15.29
CA ILE A 36 11.55 11.76 -14.09
C ILE A 36 11.89 13.23 -13.79
N LYS A 37 10.86 14.06 -13.60
CA LYS A 37 11.02 15.49 -13.28
C LYS A 37 11.31 15.76 -11.81
N GLY A 38 10.82 14.91 -10.92
CA GLY A 38 11.04 14.94 -9.48
C GLY A 38 12.28 14.16 -9.02
N ILE A 39 12.29 13.75 -7.75
CA ILE A 39 13.40 13.01 -7.13
C ILE A 39 13.30 11.53 -7.53
N ALA A 40 14.22 11.07 -8.40
CA ALA A 40 14.21 9.71 -8.94
C ALA A 40 14.23 8.60 -7.87
N GLU A 41 14.98 8.79 -6.78
CA GLU A 41 15.01 7.85 -5.66
C GLU A 41 13.63 7.67 -5.02
N VAL A 42 12.97 8.79 -4.72
CA VAL A 42 11.63 8.79 -4.11
C VAL A 42 10.60 8.21 -5.06
N PHE A 43 10.66 8.54 -6.35
CA PHE A 43 9.78 7.97 -7.37
C PHE A 43 9.90 6.45 -7.45
N VAL A 44 11.12 5.93 -7.57
CA VAL A 44 11.36 4.48 -7.70
C VAL A 44 10.89 3.75 -6.44
N THR A 45 11.11 4.36 -5.28
CA THR A 45 10.58 3.87 -3.99
C THR A 45 9.06 3.78 -4.01
N LEU A 46 8.37 4.85 -4.44
CA LEU A 46 6.91 4.90 -4.51
C LEU A 46 6.34 3.91 -5.53
N VAL A 47 7.00 3.69 -6.68
CA VAL A 47 6.57 2.66 -7.65
C VAL A 47 6.54 1.28 -6.99
N VAL A 48 7.61 0.96 -6.28
CA VAL A 48 7.74 -0.32 -5.58
C VAL A 48 6.71 -0.42 -4.45
N GLU A 49 6.58 0.62 -3.64
CA GLU A 49 5.62 0.70 -2.54
C GLU A 49 4.18 0.52 -3.02
N ILE A 50 3.75 1.24 -4.05
CA ILE A 50 2.40 1.09 -4.63
C ILE A 50 2.17 -0.33 -5.14
N THR A 51 3.19 -0.95 -5.76
CA THR A 51 3.08 -2.34 -6.23
C THR A 51 2.80 -3.29 -5.06
N LEU A 52 3.54 -3.15 -3.95
CA LEU A 52 3.36 -3.94 -2.74
C LEU A 52 2.02 -3.66 -2.06
N LEU A 53 1.58 -2.40 -2.03
CA LEU A 53 0.28 -2.01 -1.51
C LEU A 53 -0.85 -2.64 -2.34
N VAL A 54 -0.79 -2.59 -3.67
CA VAL A 54 -1.80 -3.21 -4.54
C VAL A 54 -1.84 -4.72 -4.32
N MET A 55 -0.69 -5.39 -4.28
CA MET A 55 -0.63 -6.83 -3.98
C MET A 55 -1.22 -7.16 -2.61
N THR A 56 -0.87 -6.38 -1.59
CA THR A 56 -1.40 -6.53 -0.23
C THR A 56 -2.91 -6.32 -0.18
N ALA A 57 -3.44 -5.32 -0.90
CA ALA A 57 -4.87 -5.05 -0.99
C ALA A 57 -5.62 -6.21 -1.66
N ILE A 58 -5.08 -6.76 -2.76
CA ILE A 58 -5.65 -7.93 -3.45
C ILE A 58 -5.66 -9.15 -2.52
N ILE A 59 -4.52 -9.44 -1.87
CA ILE A 59 -4.41 -10.57 -0.95
C ILE A 59 -5.42 -10.41 0.21
N ALA A 60 -5.47 -9.24 0.85
CA ALA A 60 -6.42 -8.98 1.93
C ALA A 60 -7.87 -9.11 1.47
N TYR A 61 -8.19 -8.65 0.26
CA TYR A 61 -9.52 -8.82 -0.33
C TYR A 61 -9.86 -10.30 -0.53
N LEU A 62 -8.97 -11.09 -1.15
CA LEU A 62 -9.16 -12.52 -1.35
C LEU A 62 -9.32 -13.27 -0.01
N VAL A 63 -8.50 -12.93 0.99
CA VAL A 63 -8.65 -13.49 2.35
C VAL A 63 -10.00 -13.12 2.95
N SER A 64 -10.50 -11.90 2.74
CA SER A 64 -11.87 -11.53 3.17
C SER A 64 -12.95 -12.41 2.53
N ARG A 65 -12.74 -12.86 1.28
CA ARG A 65 -13.67 -13.77 0.58
C ARG A 65 -13.63 -15.17 1.15
N ILE A 66 -12.45 -15.66 1.56
CA ILE A 66 -12.30 -16.95 2.23
C ILE A 66 -13.03 -16.95 3.57
N TYR A 67 -12.92 -15.86 4.34
CA TYR A 67 -13.55 -15.70 5.64
C TYR A 67 -15.01 -15.23 5.58
N LYS A 68 -15.67 -15.30 4.42
CA LYS A 68 -17.04 -14.79 4.23
C LYS A 68 -18.00 -15.41 5.25
N GLY A 69 -18.81 -14.56 5.89
CA GLY A 69 -19.77 -14.98 6.93
C GLY A 69 -19.15 -15.14 8.32
N THR A 70 -17.82 -15.02 8.47
CA THR A 70 -17.16 -15.04 9.78
C THR A 70 -16.93 -13.61 10.31
N PRO A 71 -16.73 -13.44 11.63
CA PRO A 71 -16.34 -12.16 12.23
C PRO A 71 -15.05 -11.55 11.64
N PHE A 72 -14.17 -12.37 11.05
CA PHE A 72 -12.91 -11.91 10.44
C PHE A 72 -13.09 -11.25 9.07
N GLN A 73 -14.18 -11.53 8.34
CA GLN A 73 -14.41 -11.00 6.99
C GLN A 73 -14.25 -9.48 6.94
N ARG A 74 -14.93 -8.77 7.84
CA ARG A 74 -14.93 -7.31 7.87
C ARG A 74 -13.52 -6.78 8.13
N GLY A 75 -12.77 -7.39 9.04
CA GLY A 75 -11.40 -6.96 9.36
C GLY A 75 -10.50 -6.95 8.13
N PHE A 76 -10.46 -8.06 7.38
CA PHE A 76 -9.69 -8.15 6.14
C PHE A 76 -10.21 -7.22 5.04
N TYR A 77 -11.52 -7.01 4.95
CA TYR A 77 -12.11 -6.06 4.00
C TYR A 77 -11.68 -4.62 4.27
N PHE A 78 -11.66 -4.19 5.54
CA PHE A 78 -11.17 -2.88 5.95
C PHE A 78 -9.67 -2.69 5.66
N ILE A 79 -8.86 -3.72 5.90
CA ILE A 79 -7.43 -3.71 5.54
C ILE A 79 -7.26 -3.57 4.02
N ALA A 80 -7.99 -4.35 3.23
CA ALA A 80 -7.91 -4.29 1.76
C ALA A 80 -8.19 -2.87 1.23
N TRP A 81 -9.28 -2.26 1.70
CA TRP A 81 -9.62 -0.89 1.32
C TRP A 81 -8.61 0.13 1.85
N GLY A 82 -8.16 -0.02 3.09
CA GLY A 82 -7.19 0.90 3.68
C GLY A 82 -5.87 0.94 2.93
N VAL A 83 -5.33 -0.24 2.59
CA VAL A 83 -4.11 -0.36 1.79
C VAL A 83 -4.31 0.18 0.38
N LEU A 84 -5.49 -0.01 -0.23
CA LEU A 84 -5.80 0.55 -1.54
C LEU A 84 -5.87 2.08 -1.51
N PHE A 85 -6.50 2.68 -0.49
CA PHE A 85 -6.54 4.14 -0.32
C PHE A 85 -5.15 4.73 -0.10
N TYR A 86 -4.28 4.02 0.62
CA TYR A 86 -2.87 4.40 0.76
C TYR A 86 -2.20 4.47 -0.62
N GLY A 87 -2.28 3.40 -1.41
CA GLY A 87 -1.67 3.36 -2.75
C GLY A 87 -2.23 4.42 -3.70
N ILE A 88 -3.51 4.77 -3.60
CA ILE A 88 -4.10 5.89 -4.33
C ILE A 88 -3.47 7.22 -3.90
N GLY A 89 -3.27 7.44 -2.60
CA GLY A 89 -2.59 8.62 -2.06
C GLY A 89 -1.17 8.78 -2.61
N ASP A 90 -0.38 7.70 -2.60
CA ASP A 90 0.98 7.69 -3.14
C ASP A 90 1.01 7.93 -4.65
N SER A 91 0.01 7.43 -5.37
CA SER A 91 -0.09 7.61 -6.83
C SER A 91 -0.18 9.09 -7.22
N HIS A 92 -0.80 9.94 -6.40
CA HIS A 92 -0.84 11.39 -6.64
C HIS A 92 0.54 12.04 -6.60
N LEU A 93 1.37 11.67 -5.62
CA LEU A 93 2.77 12.10 -5.56
C LEU A 93 3.58 11.53 -6.73
N LEU A 94 3.34 10.27 -7.08
CA LEU A 94 4.06 9.59 -8.16
C LEU A 94 3.81 10.26 -9.53
N VAL A 95 2.56 10.59 -9.83
CA VAL A 95 2.19 11.30 -11.07
C VAL A 95 2.84 12.68 -11.11
N TRP A 96 2.82 13.41 -10.00
CA TRP A 96 3.48 14.71 -9.91
C TRP A 96 5.00 14.59 -10.12
N MET A 97 5.66 13.62 -9.49
CA MET A 97 7.11 13.40 -9.67
C MET A 97 7.47 12.98 -11.10
N TYR A 98 6.61 12.20 -11.76
CA TYR A 98 6.83 11.78 -13.14
C TYR A 98 6.65 12.93 -14.13
N THR A 99 5.55 13.68 -14.01
CA THR A 99 5.12 14.67 -15.01
C THR A 99 5.58 16.09 -14.71
N GLY A 100 5.85 16.40 -13.43
CA GLY A 100 6.00 17.77 -12.94
C GLY A 100 4.68 18.55 -12.86
N VAL A 101 3.54 17.92 -13.13
CA VAL A 101 2.22 18.56 -13.20
C VAL A 101 1.40 18.19 -11.96
N GLU A 102 0.78 19.20 -11.35
CA GLU A 102 -0.17 18.98 -10.26
C GLU A 102 -1.39 18.19 -10.76
N SER A 103 -1.61 17.01 -10.17
CA SER A 103 -2.68 16.09 -10.57
C SER A 103 -4.06 16.44 -9.97
N PHE A 104 -4.11 17.43 -9.08
CA PHE A 104 -5.31 17.86 -8.37
C PHE A 104 -5.83 19.21 -8.89
N PRO A 105 -7.15 19.50 -8.82
CA PRO A 105 -7.73 20.71 -9.39
C PRO A 105 -7.01 21.99 -8.95
N SER A 106 -6.85 22.93 -9.88
CA SER A 106 -6.09 24.19 -9.72
C SER A 106 -6.47 25.05 -8.51
N ILE A 107 -7.65 24.81 -7.93
CA ILE A 107 -8.13 25.46 -6.70
C ILE A 107 -7.21 25.21 -5.49
N LEU A 108 -6.54 24.06 -5.40
CA LEU A 108 -5.61 23.75 -4.29
C LEU A 108 -4.16 24.19 -4.56
N GLY A 109 -3.89 24.79 -5.72
CA GLY A 109 -2.57 25.30 -6.09
C GLY A 109 -1.47 24.24 -6.07
N ALA A 110 -0.23 24.68 -5.85
CA ALA A 110 0.98 23.85 -5.87
C ALA A 110 1.11 22.83 -4.71
N ALA A 111 0.07 22.69 -3.88
CA ALA A 111 0.01 21.70 -2.81
C ALA A 111 -1.06 20.62 -3.05
N GLY A 112 -1.75 20.66 -4.20
CA GLY A 112 -2.88 19.77 -4.50
C GLY A 112 -2.54 18.29 -4.38
N SER A 113 -1.45 17.86 -5.01
CA SER A 113 -1.01 16.45 -4.97
C SER A 113 -0.58 16.03 -3.56
N SER A 114 0.06 16.92 -2.80
CA SER A 114 0.45 16.67 -1.40
C SER A 114 -0.76 16.54 -0.46
N ILE A 115 -1.79 17.36 -0.67
CA ILE A 115 -3.05 17.28 0.08
C ILE A 115 -3.77 15.95 -0.24
N ALA A 116 -3.88 15.62 -1.52
CA ALA A 116 -4.49 14.36 -1.97
C ALA A 116 -3.77 13.14 -1.38
N HIS A 117 -2.43 13.17 -1.38
CA HIS A 117 -1.60 12.15 -0.74
C HIS A 117 -1.90 12.05 0.77
N ALA A 118 -1.87 13.17 1.49
CA ALA A 118 -2.15 13.18 2.93
C ALA A 118 -3.55 12.62 3.27
N PHE A 119 -4.57 12.94 2.47
CA PHE A 119 -5.91 12.38 2.64
C PHE A 119 -5.97 10.88 2.31
N GLY A 120 -5.39 10.45 1.19
CA GLY A 120 -5.37 9.05 0.78
C GLY A 120 -4.66 8.16 1.81
N VAL A 121 -3.46 8.57 2.22
CA VAL A 121 -2.67 7.87 3.25
C VAL A 121 -3.38 7.92 4.61
N GLY A 122 -3.91 9.08 5.02
CA GLY A 122 -4.60 9.24 6.29
C GLY A 122 -5.86 8.37 6.41
N LEU A 123 -6.73 8.38 5.40
CA LEU A 123 -7.90 7.51 5.34
C LEU A 123 -7.50 6.03 5.26
N GLY A 124 -6.44 5.73 4.50
CA GLY A 124 -5.87 4.39 4.41
C GLY A 124 -5.49 3.84 5.77
N PHE A 125 -4.71 4.60 6.55
CA PHE A 125 -4.32 4.24 7.92
C PHE A 125 -5.52 4.00 8.84
N ILE A 126 -6.51 4.89 8.81
CA ILE A 126 -7.72 4.75 9.65
C ILE A 126 -8.40 3.41 9.34
N LEU A 127 -8.57 3.07 8.06
CA LEU A 127 -9.21 1.81 7.66
C LEU A 127 -8.38 0.58 8.05
N VAL A 128 -7.06 0.62 7.90
CA VAL A 128 -6.17 -0.47 8.35
C VAL A 128 -6.28 -0.68 9.86
N ILE A 129 -6.23 0.40 10.67
CA ILE A 129 -6.37 0.32 12.13
C ILE A 129 -7.73 -0.27 12.51
N LEU A 130 -8.82 0.19 11.88
CA LEU A 130 -10.15 -0.35 12.11
C LEU A 130 -10.24 -1.84 11.73
N GLY A 131 -9.57 -2.24 10.65
CA GLY A 131 -9.47 -3.63 10.23
C GLY A 131 -8.75 -4.49 11.25
N LEU A 132 -7.57 -4.07 11.71
CA LEU A 132 -6.79 -4.74 12.75
C LEU A 132 -7.57 -4.85 14.06
N TYR A 133 -8.25 -3.78 14.48
CA TYR A 133 -9.11 -3.78 15.65
C TYR A 133 -10.22 -4.83 15.54
N LYS A 134 -10.89 -4.92 14.38
CA LYS A 134 -11.95 -5.92 14.14
C LYS A 134 -11.40 -7.34 14.17
N LEU A 135 -10.21 -7.60 13.61
CA LEU A 135 -9.56 -8.91 13.69
C LEU A 135 -9.22 -9.27 15.15
N ALA A 136 -8.71 -8.32 15.93
CA ALA A 136 -8.40 -8.54 17.34
C ALA A 136 -9.67 -8.81 18.18
N SER A 137 -10.75 -8.07 17.92
CA SER A 137 -12.05 -8.27 18.57
C SER A 137 -12.65 -9.64 18.23
N ALA A 138 -12.64 -10.03 16.95
CA ALA A 138 -13.09 -11.35 16.49
C ALA A 138 -12.31 -12.50 17.14
N ARG A 139 -11.00 -12.32 17.37
CA ARG A 139 -10.19 -13.32 18.06
C ARG A 139 -10.58 -13.46 19.53
N ARG A 140 -10.82 -12.34 20.24
CA ARG A 140 -11.24 -12.36 21.64
C ARG A 140 -12.60 -13.05 21.82
N SER A 141 -13.54 -12.82 20.91
CA SER A 141 -14.88 -13.45 20.98
C SER A 141 -14.87 -14.95 20.72
N LEU A 142 -13.83 -15.48 20.08
CA LEU A 142 -13.68 -16.93 19.84
C LEU A 142 -12.89 -17.64 20.94
N SER A 143 -12.21 -16.88 21.81
CA SER A 143 -11.44 -17.40 22.95
C SER A 143 -12.19 -17.36 24.29
N MET A 144 -13.37 -16.76 24.30
CA MET A 144 -14.34 -16.80 25.40
C MET A 144 -15.43 -17.80 25.04
#